data_AF-A0A353HPX1-F1
#
_entry.id   AF-A0A353HPX1-F1
#
_cell.length_a   1.000
_cell.length_b   1.000
_cell.length_c   1.000
_cell.angle_alpha   90.00
_cell.angle_beta   90.00
_cell.angle_gamma   90.00
#
_symmetry.space_group_name_H-M   'P 1'
#
loop_
_entity.id
_entity.type
_entity.pdbx_description
1 polymer ?
#
loop_
_entity_poly.entity_id
_entity_poly.type
_entity_poly.pdbx_seq_one_letter_code
_entity_poly.pdbx_strand_id
1 'polypeptide(L)' 'DGYSEAALKRIWRAEYFSWWMTRMLHTFADASPFERQVQRAELENVVASRAMSTALAENYVGAF' A
#
# COMPACT_ATOMS: atom_id res chain seq x y z
N ASP A 1 17.95 -12.74 -22.61
CA ASP A 1 17.59 -12.97 -21.21
C ASP A 1 16.49 -12.03 -20.75
N GLY A 2 15.26 -12.53 -20.59
CA GLY A 2 14.09 -11.78 -20.12
C GLY A 2 13.96 -11.72 -18.59
N TYR A 3 15.02 -12.09 -17.87
CA TYR A 3 15.04 -12.17 -16.41
C TYR A 3 14.66 -10.84 -15.75
N SER A 4 15.32 -9.75 -16.15
CA SER A 4 15.09 -8.43 -15.54
C SER A 4 13.66 -7.96 -15.73
N GLU A 5 13.06 -8.22 -16.90
CA GLU A 5 11.66 -7.86 -17.17
C GLU A 5 10.69 -8.64 -16.27
N ALA A 6 10.92 -9.95 -16.09
CA ALA A 6 10.11 -10.78 -15.21
C ALA A 6 10.26 -10.37 -13.73
N ALA A 7 11.50 -10.13 -13.28
CA ALA A 7 11.79 -9.74 -11.91
C ALA A 7 11.21 -8.36 -11.56
N LEU A 8 11.34 -7.38 -12.45
CA LEU A 8 10.86 -6.01 -12.21
C LEU A 8 9.33 -5.94 -12.00
N LYS A 9 8.55 -6.83 -12.65
CA LYS A 9 7.10 -6.89 -12.44
C LYS A 9 6.74 -7.18 -10.98
N ARG A 10 7.48 -8.08 -10.33
CA ARG A 10 7.28 -8.41 -8.90
C ARG A 10 7.84 -7.32 -7.98
N ILE A 11 9.02 -6.79 -8.31
CA ILE A 11 9.67 -5.73 -7.51
C ILE A 11 8.75 -4.51 -7.42
N TRP A 12 8.24 -4.01 -8.54
CA TRP A 12 7.39 -2.83 -8.53
C TRP A 12 6.07 -3.01 -7.76
N ARG A 13 5.51 -4.22 -7.75
CA ARG A 13 4.35 -4.53 -6.90
C ARG A 13 4.70 -4.47 -5.40
N ALA A 14 5.83 -5.05 -5.01
CA ALA A 14 6.30 -5.00 -3.63
C ALA A 14 6.65 -3.58 -3.18
N GLU A 15 7.28 -2.79 -4.05
CA GLU A 15 7.60 -1.37 -3.81
C GLU A 15 6.33 -0.54 -3.63
N TYR A 16 5.34 -0.72 -4.51
CA TYR A 16 4.04 -0.04 -4.38
C TYR A 16 3.37 -0.34 -3.04
N PHE A 17 3.32 -1.62 -2.65
CA PHE A 17 2.74 -2.02 -1.37
C PHE A 17 3.50 -1.42 -0.17
N SER A 18 4.84 -1.45 -0.21
CA SER A 18 5.68 -0.91 0.85
C SER A 18 5.51 0.60 0.99
N TRP A 19 5.46 1.32 -0.13
CA TRP A 19 5.20 2.75 -0.17
C TRP A 19 3.80 3.08 0.36
N TRP A 20 2.78 2.33 -0.06
CA TRP A 20 1.40 2.49 0.38
C TRP A 20 1.25 2.35 1.89
N MET A 21 1.78 1.26 2.46
CA MET A 21 1.77 1.02 3.91
C MET A 21 2.52 2.11 4.67
N THR A 22 3.67 2.56 4.15
CA THR A 22 4.44 3.64 4.76
C THR A 22 3.62 4.93 4.81
N ARG A 23 3.00 5.31 3.69
CA ARG A 23 2.16 6.51 3.60
C ARG A 23 0.92 6.44 4.47
N MET A 24 0.32 5.26 4.64
CA MET A 24 -0.88 5.10 5.46
C MET A 24 -0.59 5.10 6.96
N LEU A 25 0.50 4.46 7.39
CA LEU A 25 0.74 4.18 8.80
C LEU A 25 1.72 5.14 9.50
N HIS A 26 2.50 5.94 8.75
CA HIS A 26 3.41 6.91 9.34
C HIS A 26 2.81 8.32 9.36
N THR A 27 3.11 9.07 10.42
CA THR A 27 2.80 10.51 10.46
C THR A 27 3.95 11.29 9.83
N PHE A 28 3.63 12.15 8.86
CA PHE A 28 4.59 13.04 8.21
C PHE A 28 4.48 14.44 8.81
N ALA A 29 5.62 15.04 9.17
CA ALA A 29 5.64 16.33 9.86
C ALA A 29 5.14 17.49 8.99
N ASP A 30 5.29 17.35 7.67
CA ASP A 30 4.90 18.31 6.63
C ASP A 30 3.50 18.05 6.06
N ALA A 31 2.79 17.01 6.51
CA ALA A 31 1.45 16.73 6.02
C ALA A 31 0.45 17.83 6.38
N SER A 32 -0.27 18.31 5.37
CA SER A 32 -1.39 19.24 5.54
C SER A 32 -2.55 18.60 6.33
N PRO A 33 -3.45 19.41 6.91
CA PRO A 33 -4.66 18.89 7.56
C PRO A 33 -5.52 18.02 6.64
N PHE A 34 -5.59 18.35 5.34
CA PHE A 34 -6.31 17.56 4.35
C PHE A 34 -5.69 16.18 4.17
N GLU A 35 -4.37 16.10 3.96
CA GLU A 35 -3.66 14.83 3.78
C GLU A 35 -3.81 13.91 4.99
N ARG A 36 -3.83 14.47 6.21
CA ARG A 36 -4.11 13.69 7.42
C ARG A 36 -5.52 13.10 7.43
N GLN A 37 -6.52 13.83 6.94
CA GLN A 37 -7.88 13.29 6.85
C GLN A 37 -8.00 12.23 5.76
N VAL A 38 -7.33 12.40 4.62
CA VAL A 38 -7.26 11.38 3.57
C VAL A 38 -6.59 10.11 4.09
N GLN A 39 -5.47 10.22 4.80
CA GLN A 39 -4.77 9.09 5.41
C GLN A 39 -5.69 8.31 6.38
N ARG A 40 -6.45 9.02 7.22
CA ARG A 40 -7.41 8.39 8.13
C ARG A 40 -8.55 7.71 7.40
N ALA A 41 -9.14 8.38 6.41
CA ALA A 41 -10.23 7.81 5.61
C ALA A 41 -9.77 6.57 4.84
N GLU A 42 -8.54 6.55 4.35
CA GLU A 42 -7.94 5.40 3.69
C GLU A 42 -7.79 4.21 4.65
N LEU A 43 -7.21 4.44 5.84
CA LEU A 43 -7.10 3.40 6.87
C LEU A 43 -8.47 2.87 7.29
N GLU A 44 -9.44 3.76 7.52
CA GLU A 44 -10.82 3.39 7.86
C GLU A 44 -11.47 2.52 6.76
N ASN A 45 -11.27 2.87 5.49
CA ASN A 45 -11.79 2.08 4.38
C ASN A 45 -11.14 0.70 4.28
N VAL A 46 -9.82 0.61 4.50
CA VAL A 46 -9.10 -0.67 4.52
C VAL A 46 -9.65 -1.62 5.59
N VAL A 47 -9.88 -1.12 6.80
CA VAL A 47 -10.36 -1.95 7.93
C VAL A 47 -11.86 -2.24 7.86
N ALA A 48 -12.66 -1.34 7.26
CA ALA A 48 -14.11 -1.51 7.16
C ALA A 48 -14.54 -2.34 5.93
N SER A 49 -13.75 -2.32 4.85
CA SER A 49 -14.08 -3.01 3.60
C SER A 49 -13.37 -4.35 3.50
N ARG A 50 -14.15 -5.44 3.41
CA ARG A 50 -13.61 -6.78 3.17
C ARG A 50 -12.75 -6.84 1.90
N ALA A 51 -13.15 -6.16 0.84
CA ALA A 51 -12.40 -6.18 -0.43
C ALA A 51 -11.01 -5.56 -0.26
N MET A 52 -10.91 -4.43 0.46
CA MET A 52 -9.63 -3.77 0.71
C MET A 52 -8.78 -4.52 1.74
N SER A 53 -9.40 -5.08 2.78
CA SER A 53 -8.72 -5.98 3.71
C SER A 53 -8.14 -7.22 3.01
N THR A 54 -8.87 -7.81 2.07
CA THR A 54 -8.36 -8.93 1.24
C THR A 54 -7.17 -8.47 0.39
N ALA A 55 -7.30 -7.33 -0.30
CA ALA A 55 -6.20 -6.80 -1.10
C ALA A 55 -4.95 -6.53 -0.25
N LEU A 56 -5.11 -5.97 0.95
CA LEU A 56 -4.01 -5.80 1.90
C LEU A 56 -3.38 -7.15 2.26
N ALA A 57 -4.20 -8.15 2.60
CA ALA A 57 -3.71 -9.47 2.99
C ALA A 57 -2.94 -10.17 1.86
N GLU A 58 -3.49 -10.17 0.65
CA GLU A 58 -2.84 -10.73 -0.54
C GLU A 58 -1.48 -10.07 -0.80
N ASN A 59 -1.43 -8.74 -0.68
CA ASN A 59 -0.18 -8.02 -0.87
C ASN A 59 0.83 -8.28 0.26
N TYR A 60 0.35 -8.40 1.50
CA TYR A 60 1.20 -8.64 2.67
C TYR A 60 1.84 -10.03 2.67
N VAL A 61 1.10 -11.07 2.26
CA VAL A 61 1.65 -12.44 2.16
C VAL A 61 2.42 -12.68 0.85
N GLY A 62 2.40 -11.72 -0.07
CA GLY A 62 3.05 -11.83 -1.37
C GLY A 62 2.37 -12.81 -2.33
N ALA A 63 1.05 -13.01 -2.20
CA ALA A 63 0.24 -13.94 -3.00
C ALA A 63 -0.20 -13.32 -4.35
N PHE A 64 0.73 -12.66 -5.04
CA PHE A 64 0.51 -12.00 -6.32
C PHE A 64 1.40 -12.50 -7.45
#